data_AF-R7MJD7-F1
#
_entry.id   AF-R7MJD7-F1
#
_cell.length_a   1.000
_cell.length_b   1.000
_cell.length_c   1.000
_cell.angle_alpha   90.00
_cell.angle_beta   90.00
_cell.angle_gamma   90.00
#
_symmetry.space_group_name_H-M   'P 1'
#
loop_
_entity.id
_entity.type
_entity.pdbx_description
1 polymer ?
#
loop_
_entity_poly.entity_id
_entity_poly.type
_entity_poly.pdbx_seq_one_letter_code
_entity_poly.pdbx_strand_id
1 'polypeptide(L)'
;MIKFDYRSADSLVVGSADGLNLSEEFAIYKDRIAEIIADLNKRKDKPGQWLQWMNLGYSEETAWYVKEYAALVRNRFDNILVLGIGGSALGGIAVTEALLKPYWNLLTPEQRDNYPRIFFLDNIDPDTMTALFDMLDWKKTLVNVITKSGDTAETMSQFLIVKDRLEKELGDDYRKNIVATTDQRTGILRQISEQEGYKTFVVPDDVGGRFSVFSAVGLLPFALVGLDIDEITNGIKDMDLALKNTDIHENIAAQNALIHYLMDTKLNKNLSVMMPYSSRLKYVSDWYVQLWAESLGKNEKLSGEHVHIGPTPIKALGATDQHSQIQLYNEGPNDKIITFIRVGEFDNTLEIPKIFEYTGIGYLGGKTINNLMNAEADSTKVSLSDYARPTVTITLPKVDGYNIAQLLYMLEVQTAIAGELYNINTFIQPGVEQAKNYTYALMGRVGYEDSAKSLQARVASV
;
A
#
# COMPACT_ATOMS: atom_id res chain seq x y z
N MET A 1 3.14 19.72 -3.68
CA MET A 1 2.77 19.04 -2.44
C MET A 1 1.28 18.68 -2.48
N ILE A 2 0.91 17.51 -1.95
CA ILE A 2 -0.50 17.09 -1.84
C ILE A 2 -1.27 18.02 -0.89
N LYS A 3 -2.59 18.15 -1.11
CA LYS A 3 -3.47 18.97 -0.27
C LYS A 3 -4.43 18.09 0.51
N PHE A 4 -4.76 18.49 1.73
CA PHE A 4 -5.74 17.82 2.59
C PHE A 4 -6.88 18.79 2.93
N ASP A 5 -8.12 18.34 2.75
CA ASP A 5 -9.34 19.07 3.09
C ASP A 5 -10.23 18.20 3.97
N TYR A 6 -10.42 18.64 5.21
CA TYR A 6 -11.20 17.93 6.23
C TYR A 6 -12.52 18.61 6.59
N ARG A 7 -12.91 19.69 5.89
CA ARG A 7 -14.09 20.50 6.29
C ARG A 7 -15.38 19.68 6.34
N SER A 8 -15.52 18.68 5.47
CA SER A 8 -16.69 17.79 5.43
C SER A 8 -16.72 16.74 6.55
N ALA A 9 -15.75 16.73 7.47
CA ALA A 9 -15.79 15.98 8.71
C ALA A 9 -16.23 16.84 9.91
N ASP A 10 -16.41 18.16 9.71
CA ASP A 10 -16.79 19.08 10.77
C ASP A 10 -18.29 19.02 11.08
N SER A 11 -18.62 19.14 12.36
CA SER A 11 -19.99 19.24 12.89
C SER A 11 -20.82 20.35 12.26
N LEU A 12 -20.20 21.43 11.78
CA LEU A 12 -20.86 22.51 11.05
C LEU A 12 -21.35 22.10 9.65
N VAL A 13 -20.79 21.05 9.07
CA VAL A 13 -21.15 20.56 7.72
C VAL A 13 -22.08 19.36 7.79
N VAL A 14 -21.77 18.37 8.62
CA VAL A 14 -22.53 17.10 8.69
C VAL A 14 -23.40 16.98 9.95
N GLY A 15 -23.50 18.04 10.75
CA GLY A 15 -24.29 18.07 11.98
C GLY A 15 -23.51 17.57 13.21
N SER A 16 -23.89 18.04 14.40
CA SER A 16 -23.18 17.75 15.66
C SER A 16 -23.26 16.29 16.13
N ALA A 17 -24.19 15.50 15.58
CA ALA A 17 -24.29 14.08 15.88
C ALA A 17 -23.27 13.24 15.09
N ASP A 18 -22.83 13.73 13.92
CA ASP A 18 -22.07 12.95 12.95
C ASP A 18 -20.73 13.58 12.54
N GLY A 19 -20.49 14.83 12.94
CA GLY A 19 -19.23 15.55 12.70
C GLY A 19 -18.53 15.94 13.99
N LEU A 20 -17.24 16.24 13.88
CA LEU A 20 -16.40 16.70 14.99
C LEU A 20 -16.35 18.23 15.03
N ASN A 21 -16.26 18.84 16.22
CA ASN A 21 -15.88 20.25 16.31
C ASN A 21 -14.37 20.37 16.11
N LEU A 22 -13.89 20.39 14.86
CA LEU A 22 -12.46 20.18 14.58
C LEU A 22 -11.57 21.27 15.16
N SER A 23 -12.05 22.51 15.24
CA SER A 23 -11.31 23.60 15.88
C SER A 23 -11.08 23.33 17.37
N GLU A 24 -12.09 22.83 18.08
CA GLU A 24 -12.00 22.50 19.50
C GLU A 24 -11.18 21.22 19.71
N GLU A 25 -11.43 20.18 18.92
CA GLU A 25 -10.70 18.93 19.00
C GLU A 25 -9.20 19.11 18.72
N PHE A 26 -8.83 19.93 17.72
CA PHE A 26 -7.42 20.23 17.45
C PHE A 26 -6.79 21.01 18.60
N ALA A 27 -7.51 21.93 19.24
CA ALA A 27 -7.02 22.64 20.41
C ALA A 27 -6.80 21.70 21.61
N ILE A 28 -7.72 20.75 21.85
CA ILE A 28 -7.63 19.76 22.94
C ILE A 28 -6.45 18.82 22.75
N TYR A 29 -6.23 18.34 21.52
CA TYR A 29 -5.20 17.31 21.23
C TYR A 29 -3.86 17.89 20.80
N LYS A 30 -3.73 19.22 20.67
CA LYS A 30 -2.53 19.90 20.16
C LYS A 30 -1.23 19.41 20.82
N ASP A 31 -1.16 19.45 22.14
CA ASP A 31 0.06 19.10 22.88
C ASP A 31 0.37 17.61 22.77
N ARG A 32 -0.66 16.75 22.89
CA ARG A 32 -0.50 15.30 22.73
C ARG A 32 0.03 14.93 21.33
N ILE A 33 -0.49 15.58 20.28
CA ILE A 33 -0.04 15.35 18.91
C ILE A 33 1.39 15.85 18.71
N ALA A 34 1.73 17.02 19.25
CA ALA A 34 3.10 17.54 19.20
C ALA A 34 4.09 16.58 19.89
N GLU A 35 3.72 16.02 21.04
CA GLU A 35 4.50 15.00 21.75
C GLU A 35 4.68 13.73 20.93
N ILE A 36 3.61 13.20 20.33
CA ILE A 36 3.66 12.01 19.47
C ILE A 36 4.63 12.22 18.30
N ILE A 37 4.50 13.33 17.57
CA ILE A 37 5.34 13.63 16.40
C ILE A 37 6.81 13.76 16.82
N ALA A 38 7.07 14.47 17.92
CA ALA A 38 8.42 14.65 18.45
C ALA A 38 9.04 13.31 18.90
N ASP A 39 8.26 12.46 19.56
CA ASP A 39 8.72 11.16 20.05
C ASP A 39 9.01 10.17 18.91
N LEU A 40 8.13 10.06 17.92
CA LEU A 40 8.37 9.24 16.71
C LEU A 40 9.68 9.66 16.03
N ASN A 41 9.89 10.96 15.81
CA ASN A 41 11.12 11.48 15.21
C ASN A 41 12.36 11.28 16.09
N LYS A 42 12.22 11.28 17.41
CA LYS A 42 13.33 11.01 18.35
C LYS A 42 13.70 9.53 18.40
N ARG A 43 12.75 8.63 18.14
CA ARG A 43 12.94 7.18 18.24
C ARG A 43 13.28 6.51 16.90
N LYS A 44 13.04 7.16 15.76
CA LYS A 44 13.15 6.53 14.43
C LYS A 44 14.51 5.91 14.08
N ASP A 45 15.59 6.39 14.69
CA ASP A 45 16.95 5.88 14.48
C ASP A 45 17.38 4.83 15.52
N LYS A 46 16.54 4.56 16.53
CA LYS A 46 16.87 3.62 17.61
C LYS A 46 16.49 2.19 17.20
N PRO A 47 17.38 1.19 17.40
CA PRO A 47 17.05 -0.20 17.08
C PRO A 47 15.82 -0.74 17.84
N GLY A 48 15.04 -1.57 17.16
CA GLY A 48 13.89 -2.29 17.73
C GLY A 48 12.64 -1.43 17.92
N GLN A 49 12.62 -0.22 17.34
CA GLN A 49 11.45 0.67 17.39
C GLN A 49 10.50 0.44 16.22
N TRP A 50 10.94 -0.29 15.20
CA TRP A 50 10.24 -0.53 13.94
C TRP A 50 9.89 0.74 13.17
N LEU A 51 10.75 1.76 13.28
CA LEU A 51 10.55 3.10 12.74
C LEU A 51 11.54 3.50 11.64
N GLN A 52 12.47 2.61 11.25
CA GLN A 52 13.45 2.93 10.21
C GLN A 52 12.81 3.19 8.83
N TRP A 53 11.54 2.81 8.64
CA TRP A 53 10.79 3.12 7.42
C TRP A 53 10.68 4.62 7.18
N MET A 54 10.67 5.44 8.25
CA MET A 54 10.66 6.90 8.17
C MET A 54 11.88 7.48 7.47
N ASN A 55 12.98 6.70 7.36
CA ASN A 55 14.25 7.13 6.77
C ASN A 55 14.53 6.51 5.40
N LEU A 56 13.63 5.68 4.84
CA LEU A 56 13.89 4.95 3.60
C LEU A 56 14.19 5.87 2.40
N GLY A 57 13.53 7.04 2.33
CA GLY A 57 13.78 8.04 1.30
C GLY A 57 15.18 8.66 1.32
N TYR A 58 15.94 8.48 2.41
CA TYR A 58 17.29 9.01 2.58
C TYR A 58 18.39 7.97 2.32
N SER A 59 18.05 6.72 1.97
CA SER A 59 19.04 5.66 1.73
C SER A 59 19.70 5.80 0.36
N GLU A 60 20.71 6.68 0.26
CA GLU A 60 21.48 6.89 -0.98
C GLU A 60 22.18 5.61 -1.46
N GLU A 61 22.69 4.81 -0.53
CA GLU A 61 23.32 3.52 -0.83
C GLU A 61 22.34 2.56 -1.53
N THR A 62 21.13 2.39 -0.97
CA THR A 62 20.11 1.51 -1.56
C THR A 62 19.72 2.00 -2.94
N ALA A 63 19.45 3.30 -3.09
CA ALA A 63 19.07 3.89 -4.37
C ALA A 63 20.18 3.72 -5.43
N TRP A 64 21.44 3.90 -5.04
CA TRP A 64 22.59 3.70 -5.93
C TRP A 64 22.71 2.24 -6.38
N TYR A 65 22.71 1.27 -5.45
CA TYR A 65 22.81 -0.15 -5.78
C TYR A 65 21.66 -0.63 -6.67
N VAL A 66 20.44 -0.15 -6.42
CA VAL A 66 19.27 -0.46 -7.23
C VAL A 66 19.44 0.06 -8.65
N LYS A 67 19.83 1.33 -8.82
CA LYS A 67 20.08 1.94 -10.14
C LYS A 67 21.19 1.23 -10.89
N GLU A 68 22.29 0.90 -10.21
CA GLU A 68 23.44 0.19 -10.78
C GLU A 68 23.02 -1.18 -11.32
N TYR A 69 22.27 -1.95 -10.52
CA TYR A 69 21.80 -3.26 -10.96
C TYR A 69 20.75 -3.16 -12.09
N ALA A 70 19.79 -2.24 -12.01
CA ALA A 70 18.81 -2.03 -13.06
C ALA A 70 19.47 -1.66 -14.40
N ALA A 71 20.52 -0.83 -14.37
CA ALA A 71 21.33 -0.51 -15.54
C ALA A 71 22.10 -1.74 -16.06
N LEU A 72 22.69 -2.53 -15.16
CA LEU A 72 23.43 -3.76 -15.51
C LEU A 72 22.54 -4.80 -16.23
N VAL A 73 21.26 -4.88 -15.87
CA VAL A 73 20.31 -5.84 -16.47
C VAL A 73 19.45 -5.26 -17.60
N ARG A 74 19.67 -4.00 -17.98
CA ARG A 74 18.91 -3.32 -19.04
C ARG A 74 18.97 -4.13 -20.35
N ASN A 75 17.83 -4.26 -21.02
CA ASN A 75 17.67 -5.00 -22.29
C ASN A 75 18.03 -6.49 -22.25
N ARG A 76 18.27 -7.08 -21.07
CA ARG A 76 18.50 -8.53 -20.93
C ARG A 76 17.19 -9.31 -20.80
N PHE A 77 16.17 -8.71 -20.20
CA PHE A 77 14.91 -9.35 -19.84
C PHE A 77 13.73 -8.58 -20.43
N ASP A 78 12.71 -9.33 -20.84
CA ASP A 78 11.43 -8.83 -21.33
C ASP A 78 10.37 -8.83 -20.21
N ASN A 79 10.60 -9.60 -19.14
CA ASN A 79 9.70 -9.77 -18.01
C ASN A 79 10.43 -9.66 -16.68
N ILE A 80 9.81 -9.00 -15.72
CA ILE A 80 10.13 -9.06 -14.30
C ILE A 80 9.01 -9.84 -13.61
N LEU A 81 9.35 -10.93 -12.94
CA LEU A 81 8.45 -11.70 -12.10
C LEU A 81 8.81 -11.45 -10.64
N VAL A 82 7.93 -10.79 -9.90
CA VAL A 82 8.08 -10.57 -8.46
C VAL A 82 7.35 -11.67 -7.71
N LEU A 83 8.08 -12.43 -6.90
CA LEU A 83 7.53 -13.42 -5.98
C LEU A 83 7.52 -12.80 -4.58
N GLY A 84 6.34 -12.54 -4.04
CA GLY A 84 6.17 -11.82 -2.77
C GLY A 84 4.69 -11.68 -2.45
N ILE A 85 4.35 -11.60 -1.17
CA ILE A 85 2.96 -11.47 -0.71
C ILE A 85 2.83 -10.38 0.35
N GLY A 86 1.65 -9.75 0.45
CA GLY A 86 1.37 -8.69 1.41
C GLY A 86 2.32 -7.51 1.22
N GLY A 87 3.09 -7.16 2.25
CA GLY A 87 4.00 -6.01 2.21
C GLY A 87 5.12 -6.13 1.16
N SER A 88 5.47 -7.36 0.77
CA SER A 88 6.45 -7.62 -0.29
C SER A 88 5.89 -7.46 -1.72
N ALA A 89 4.60 -7.16 -1.88
CA ALA A 89 3.94 -7.05 -3.19
C ALA A 89 3.01 -5.83 -3.30
N LEU A 90 2.12 -5.60 -2.34
CA LEU A 90 1.04 -4.59 -2.45
C LEU A 90 1.56 -3.17 -2.69
N GLY A 91 2.65 -2.78 -2.04
CA GLY A 91 3.29 -1.47 -2.30
C GLY A 91 3.87 -1.38 -3.72
N GLY A 92 4.48 -2.48 -4.19
CA GLY A 92 5.00 -2.61 -5.54
C GLY A 92 3.88 -2.50 -6.60
N ILE A 93 2.79 -3.23 -6.39
CA ILE A 93 1.59 -3.20 -7.24
C ILE A 93 0.99 -1.79 -7.24
N ALA A 94 0.78 -1.19 -6.08
CA ALA A 94 0.19 0.14 -5.95
C ALA A 94 0.96 1.21 -6.74
N VAL A 95 2.29 1.25 -6.62
CA VAL A 95 3.13 2.24 -7.31
C VAL A 95 3.26 1.94 -8.80
N THR A 96 3.41 0.67 -9.20
CA THR A 96 3.54 0.33 -10.63
C THR A 96 2.24 0.57 -11.40
N GLU A 97 1.08 0.21 -10.83
CA GLU A 97 -0.23 0.52 -11.41
C GLU A 97 -0.51 2.03 -11.42
N ALA A 98 0.00 2.76 -10.41
CA ALA A 98 -0.12 4.21 -10.39
C ALA A 98 0.74 4.89 -11.45
N LEU A 99 1.98 4.45 -11.69
CA LEU A 99 2.97 5.21 -12.45
C LEU A 99 3.24 4.69 -13.87
N LEU A 100 3.04 3.39 -14.13
CA LEU A 100 3.17 2.85 -15.48
C LEU A 100 1.97 3.26 -16.35
N LYS A 101 2.18 3.26 -17.67
CA LYS A 101 1.10 3.50 -18.64
C LYS A 101 0.01 2.44 -18.42
N PRO A 102 -1.30 2.81 -18.41
CA PRO A 102 -2.37 1.83 -18.31
C PRO A 102 -2.22 0.70 -19.34
N TYR A 103 -2.49 -0.53 -18.93
CA TYR A 103 -2.27 -1.74 -19.73
C TYR A 103 -0.81 -2.03 -20.08
N TRP A 104 0.15 -1.58 -19.26
CA TRP A 104 1.60 -1.73 -19.45
C TRP A 104 2.01 -3.09 -20.04
N ASN A 105 1.56 -4.18 -19.43
CA ASN A 105 1.95 -5.54 -19.84
C ASN A 105 1.40 -6.00 -21.20
N LEU A 106 0.42 -5.28 -21.76
CA LEU A 106 -0.14 -5.52 -23.10
C LEU A 106 0.53 -4.63 -24.18
N LEU A 107 1.33 -3.65 -23.77
CA LEU A 107 2.03 -2.76 -24.69
C LEU A 107 3.23 -3.46 -25.35
N THR A 108 3.48 -3.07 -26.59
CA THR A 108 4.71 -3.45 -27.32
C THR A 108 5.96 -2.97 -26.57
N PRO A 109 7.13 -3.61 -26.78
CA PRO A 109 8.39 -3.14 -26.20
C PRO A 109 8.66 -1.66 -26.49
N GLU A 110 8.40 -1.19 -27.72
CA GLU A 110 8.60 0.21 -28.13
C GLU A 110 7.70 1.17 -27.35
N GLN A 111 6.43 0.80 -27.14
CA GLN A 111 5.49 1.61 -26.33
C GLN A 111 5.87 1.67 -24.84
N ARG A 112 6.67 0.71 -24.37
CA ARG A 112 7.26 0.66 -23.02
C ARG A 112 8.66 1.24 -22.96
N ASP A 113 9.13 1.92 -24.01
CA ASP A 113 10.50 2.45 -24.06
C ASP A 113 11.55 1.34 -23.82
N ASN A 114 11.25 0.14 -24.33
CA ASN A 114 12.00 -1.12 -24.16
C ASN A 114 12.17 -1.60 -22.71
N TYR A 115 11.39 -1.08 -21.75
CA TYR A 115 11.33 -1.62 -20.38
C TYR A 115 10.50 -2.89 -20.31
N PRO A 116 10.82 -3.85 -19.43
CA PRO A 116 10.14 -5.13 -19.32
C PRO A 116 8.69 -5.01 -18.82
N ARG A 117 7.90 -6.06 -19.09
CA ARG A 117 6.63 -6.30 -18.40
C ARG A 117 6.92 -6.60 -16.94
N ILE A 118 5.95 -6.39 -16.05
CA ILE A 118 6.10 -6.74 -14.63
C ILE A 118 4.88 -7.47 -14.13
N PHE A 119 5.12 -8.58 -13.44
CA PHE A 119 4.08 -9.43 -12.86
C PHE A 119 4.39 -9.63 -11.39
N PHE A 120 3.40 -9.39 -10.54
CA PHE A 120 3.46 -9.72 -9.11
C PHE A 120 2.64 -10.99 -8.90
N LEU A 121 3.26 -11.99 -8.27
CA LEU A 121 2.60 -13.24 -7.92
C LEU A 121 2.41 -13.31 -6.41
N ASP A 122 1.36 -12.67 -5.92
CA ASP A 122 1.03 -12.51 -4.50
C ASP A 122 -0.02 -13.51 -3.99
N ASN A 123 -0.25 -14.58 -4.75
CA ASN A 123 -1.10 -15.70 -4.35
C ASN A 123 -0.53 -17.03 -4.88
N ILE A 124 -0.93 -18.14 -4.25
CA ILE A 124 -0.52 -19.51 -4.59
C ILE A 124 -1.61 -20.28 -5.34
N ASP A 125 -2.49 -19.56 -6.04
CA ASP A 125 -3.50 -20.16 -6.89
C ASP A 125 -2.84 -20.86 -8.10
N PRO A 126 -2.93 -22.20 -8.20
CA PRO A 126 -2.25 -22.96 -9.24
C PRO A 126 -2.71 -22.60 -10.65
N ASP A 127 -3.95 -22.13 -10.84
CA ASP A 127 -4.48 -21.80 -12.17
C ASP A 127 -3.85 -20.49 -12.67
N THR A 128 -3.80 -19.47 -11.81
CA THR A 128 -3.16 -18.19 -12.10
C THR A 128 -1.65 -18.37 -12.30
N MET A 129 -1.00 -19.17 -11.46
CA MET A 129 0.43 -19.47 -11.57
C MET A 129 0.75 -20.16 -12.89
N THR A 130 0.04 -21.24 -13.21
CA THR A 130 0.25 -22.01 -14.45
C THR A 130 0.07 -21.13 -15.68
N ALA A 131 -1.03 -20.36 -15.75
CA ALA A 131 -1.30 -19.47 -16.87
C ALA A 131 -0.20 -18.42 -17.08
N LEU A 132 0.32 -17.84 -15.98
CA LEU A 132 1.45 -16.90 -16.07
C LEU A 132 2.73 -17.60 -16.53
N PHE A 133 3.05 -18.75 -15.94
CA PHE A 133 4.27 -19.49 -16.25
C PHE A 133 4.34 -19.97 -17.69
N ASP A 134 3.20 -20.27 -18.31
CA ASP A 134 3.12 -20.66 -19.73
C ASP A 134 3.23 -19.46 -20.67
N MET A 135 3.00 -18.24 -20.19
CA MET A 135 3.17 -17.00 -20.94
C MET A 135 4.63 -16.48 -20.93
N LEU A 136 5.41 -16.83 -19.91
CA LEU A 136 6.75 -16.30 -19.70
C LEU A 136 7.81 -17.05 -20.54
N ASP A 137 8.64 -16.30 -21.27
CA ASP A 137 9.92 -16.80 -21.76
C ASP A 137 10.93 -16.73 -20.60
N TRP A 138 11.29 -17.89 -20.05
CA TRP A 138 12.18 -17.98 -18.89
C TRP A 138 13.60 -17.53 -19.17
N LYS A 139 14.08 -17.62 -20.43
CA LYS A 139 15.38 -17.05 -20.83
C LYS A 139 15.39 -15.53 -20.71
N LYS A 140 14.22 -14.91 -20.89
CA LYS A 140 13.98 -13.47 -20.89
C LYS A 140 13.22 -12.97 -19.66
N THR A 141 13.21 -13.74 -18.58
CA THR A 141 12.52 -13.38 -17.33
C THR A 141 13.51 -13.26 -16.18
N LEU A 142 13.50 -12.10 -15.50
CA LEU A 142 14.18 -11.90 -14.22
C LEU A 142 13.19 -12.12 -13.09
N VAL A 143 13.55 -12.98 -12.14
CA VAL A 143 12.75 -13.32 -10.97
C VAL A 143 13.29 -12.59 -9.76
N ASN A 144 12.49 -11.71 -9.17
CA ASN A 144 12.79 -11.03 -7.90
C ASN A 144 12.04 -11.71 -6.76
N VAL A 145 12.75 -12.43 -5.90
CA VAL A 145 12.18 -13.14 -4.76
C VAL A 145 12.24 -12.25 -3.53
N ILE A 146 11.10 -11.87 -2.97
CA ILE A 146 11.00 -10.90 -1.89
C ILE A 146 10.34 -11.52 -0.66
N THR A 147 11.14 -11.81 0.35
CA THR A 147 10.65 -12.21 1.69
C THR A 147 11.65 -11.76 2.75
N LYS A 148 11.18 -10.97 3.73
CA LYS A 148 12.05 -10.51 4.82
C LYS A 148 12.49 -11.67 5.72
N SER A 149 11.56 -12.52 6.15
CA SER A 149 11.89 -13.66 7.02
C SER A 149 12.69 -14.74 6.28
N GLY A 150 12.65 -14.73 4.95
CA GLY A 150 13.32 -15.71 4.11
C GLY A 150 12.61 -17.05 4.03
N ASP A 151 11.48 -17.23 4.73
CA ASP A 151 10.77 -18.52 4.88
C ASP A 151 9.25 -18.41 4.71
N THR A 152 8.75 -17.30 4.16
CA THR A 152 7.32 -17.14 3.83
C THR A 152 6.88 -18.26 2.89
N ALA A 153 5.93 -19.10 3.33
CA ALA A 153 5.60 -20.35 2.67
C ALA A 153 5.16 -20.16 1.21
N GLU A 154 4.32 -19.16 0.97
CA GLU A 154 3.81 -18.79 -0.34
C GLU A 154 4.96 -18.43 -1.29
N THR A 155 5.77 -17.44 -0.92
CA THR A 155 6.92 -16.99 -1.71
C THR A 155 7.94 -18.11 -1.93
N MET A 156 8.25 -18.90 -0.90
CA MET A 156 9.23 -19.98 -1.01
C MET A 156 8.72 -21.13 -1.87
N SER A 157 7.42 -21.46 -1.81
CA SER A 157 6.83 -22.48 -2.68
C SER A 157 6.90 -22.06 -4.16
N GLN A 158 6.55 -20.81 -4.47
CA GLN A 158 6.67 -20.24 -5.81
C GLN A 158 8.13 -20.24 -6.28
N PHE A 159 9.05 -19.81 -5.40
CA PHE A 159 10.48 -19.79 -5.71
C PHE A 159 11.03 -21.17 -6.03
N LEU A 160 10.67 -22.21 -5.28
CA LEU A 160 11.13 -23.57 -5.55
C LEU A 160 10.64 -24.08 -6.92
N ILE A 161 9.39 -23.81 -7.28
CA ILE A 161 8.82 -24.18 -8.59
C ILE A 161 9.53 -23.42 -9.72
N VAL A 162 9.69 -22.10 -9.57
CA VAL A 162 10.32 -21.24 -10.57
C VAL A 162 11.81 -21.55 -10.74
N LYS A 163 12.53 -21.82 -9.64
CA LYS A 163 13.93 -22.25 -9.68
C LYS A 163 14.09 -23.55 -10.46
N ASP A 164 13.28 -24.57 -10.16
CA ASP A 164 13.32 -25.87 -10.86
C ASP A 164 13.08 -25.69 -12.37
N ARG A 165 12.12 -24.85 -12.76
CA ARG A 165 11.86 -24.54 -14.17
C ARG A 165 13.01 -23.80 -14.83
N LEU A 166 13.53 -22.74 -14.20
CA LEU A 166 14.68 -22.00 -14.71
C LEU A 166 15.92 -22.89 -14.86
N GLU A 167 16.21 -23.74 -13.89
CA GLU A 167 17.37 -24.66 -13.91
C GLU A 167 17.23 -25.70 -15.03
N LYS A 168 16.03 -26.25 -15.25
CA LYS A 168 15.76 -27.16 -16.37
C LYS A 168 15.92 -26.49 -17.74
N GLU A 169 15.53 -25.22 -17.87
CA GLU A 169 15.56 -24.50 -19.15
C GLU A 169 16.91 -23.83 -19.46
N LEU A 170 17.64 -23.40 -18.44
CA LEU A 170 18.85 -22.58 -18.56
C LEU A 170 20.13 -23.30 -18.12
N GLY A 171 20.03 -24.44 -17.45
CA GLY A 171 21.15 -25.03 -16.74
C GLY A 171 21.71 -24.05 -15.72
N ASP A 172 23.03 -24.07 -15.48
CA ASP A 172 23.69 -23.23 -14.46
C ASP A 172 23.52 -21.71 -14.65
N ASP A 173 23.19 -21.26 -15.85
CA ASP A 173 22.94 -19.84 -16.15
C ASP A 173 21.68 -19.29 -15.48
N TYR A 174 20.82 -20.16 -14.93
CA TYR A 174 19.60 -19.77 -14.23
C TYR A 174 19.82 -18.73 -13.12
N ARG A 175 20.99 -18.78 -12.47
CA ARG A 175 21.38 -17.86 -11.39
C ARG A 175 21.38 -16.40 -11.84
N LYS A 176 21.63 -16.14 -13.13
CA LYS A 176 21.61 -14.80 -13.73
C LYS A 176 20.20 -14.22 -13.87
N ASN A 177 19.17 -15.06 -13.73
CA ASN A 177 17.76 -14.72 -13.85
C ASN A 177 17.08 -14.63 -12.47
N ILE A 178 17.84 -14.66 -11.37
CA ILE A 178 17.32 -14.58 -10.01
C ILE A 178 18.01 -13.44 -9.26
N VAL A 179 17.19 -12.64 -8.57
CA VAL A 179 17.61 -11.66 -7.57
C VAL A 179 16.76 -11.85 -6.32
N ALA A 180 17.35 -11.66 -5.15
CA ALA A 180 16.65 -11.83 -3.88
C ALA A 180 16.64 -10.54 -3.06
N THR A 181 15.50 -10.21 -2.48
CA THR A 181 15.33 -9.09 -1.54
C THR A 181 14.87 -9.64 -0.20
N THR A 182 15.78 -9.66 0.77
CA THR A 182 15.60 -10.37 2.06
C THR A 182 16.35 -9.64 3.18
N ASP A 183 16.19 -10.08 4.43
CA ASP A 183 16.99 -9.62 5.57
C ASP A 183 18.50 -9.64 5.27
N GLN A 184 19.27 -8.74 5.91
CA GLN A 184 20.70 -8.57 5.62
C GLN A 184 21.53 -9.82 5.96
N ARG A 185 21.16 -10.57 7.02
CA ARG A 185 22.02 -11.62 7.61
C ARG A 185 21.30 -12.92 7.92
N THR A 186 19.98 -12.89 8.03
CA THR A 186 19.17 -14.00 8.53
C THR A 186 18.15 -14.48 7.50
N GLY A 187 17.50 -15.61 7.77
CA GLY A 187 16.47 -16.19 6.93
C GLY A 187 16.98 -17.19 5.89
N ILE A 188 16.11 -18.11 5.49
CA ILE A 188 16.46 -19.20 4.57
C ILE A 188 16.83 -18.66 3.18
N LEU A 189 16.07 -17.68 2.65
CA LEU A 189 16.39 -17.05 1.37
C LEU A 189 17.79 -16.40 1.35
N ARG A 190 18.24 -15.80 2.47
CA ARG A 190 19.59 -15.26 2.59
C ARG A 190 20.64 -16.35 2.43
N GLN A 191 20.50 -17.45 3.15
CA GLN A 191 21.41 -18.60 3.08
C GLN A 191 21.46 -19.21 1.68
N ILE A 192 20.29 -19.42 1.05
CA ILE A 192 20.20 -19.92 -0.32
C ILE A 192 20.90 -18.95 -1.30
N SER A 193 20.69 -17.65 -1.13
CA SER A 193 21.28 -16.65 -2.01
C SER A 193 22.79 -16.60 -1.93
N GLU A 194 23.37 -16.78 -0.74
CA GLU A 194 24.82 -16.87 -0.54
C GLU A 194 25.39 -18.15 -1.14
N GLN A 195 24.71 -19.28 -0.94
CA GLN A 195 25.11 -20.57 -1.50
C GLN A 195 25.09 -20.58 -3.03
N GLU A 196 24.04 -20.01 -3.63
CA GLU A 196 23.85 -19.99 -5.09
C GLU A 196 24.48 -18.77 -5.77
N GLY A 197 24.96 -17.78 -4.99
CA GLY A 197 25.58 -16.57 -5.52
C GLY A 197 24.61 -15.61 -6.22
N TYR A 198 23.36 -15.53 -5.77
CA TYR A 198 22.40 -14.56 -6.31
C TYR A 198 22.79 -13.13 -5.94
N LYS A 199 22.46 -12.16 -6.82
CA LYS A 199 22.46 -10.76 -6.39
C LYS A 199 21.40 -10.60 -5.29
N THR A 200 21.76 -9.90 -4.23
CA THR A 200 20.85 -9.65 -3.11
C THR A 200 20.68 -8.17 -2.83
N PHE A 201 19.50 -7.83 -2.33
CA PHE A 201 19.13 -6.55 -1.77
C PHE A 201 18.58 -6.74 -0.36
N VAL A 202 18.62 -5.68 0.44
CA VAL A 202 18.33 -5.74 1.88
C VAL A 202 16.95 -5.13 2.16
N VAL A 203 16.14 -5.87 2.91
CA VAL A 203 15.03 -5.30 3.68
C VAL A 203 15.57 -4.92 5.06
N PRO A 204 15.54 -3.64 5.48
CA PRO A 204 16.12 -3.25 6.75
C PRO A 204 15.46 -3.94 7.95
N ASP A 205 16.26 -4.28 8.96
CA ASP A 205 15.85 -5.06 10.14
C ASP A 205 14.67 -4.41 10.90
N ASP A 206 14.64 -3.08 10.98
CA ASP A 206 13.64 -2.32 11.73
C ASP A 206 12.55 -1.70 10.83
N VAL A 207 12.28 -2.36 9.69
CA VAL A 207 11.20 -2.03 8.75
C VAL A 207 10.23 -3.20 8.63
N GLY A 208 8.97 -2.99 9.02
CA GLY A 208 7.90 -3.96 8.82
C GLY A 208 7.52 -4.09 7.34
N GLY A 209 7.04 -5.27 6.91
CA GLY A 209 6.72 -5.52 5.50
C GLY A 209 5.75 -4.50 4.89
N ARG A 210 4.66 -4.15 5.59
CA ARG A 210 3.66 -3.17 5.12
C ARG A 210 4.15 -1.72 5.07
N PHE A 211 5.34 -1.44 5.62
CA PHE A 211 6.04 -0.14 5.60
C PHE A 211 7.32 -0.18 4.72
N SER A 212 7.47 -1.20 3.87
CA SER A 212 8.73 -1.47 3.16
C SER A 212 8.76 -0.99 1.71
N VAL A 213 7.68 -0.38 1.20
CA VAL A 213 7.54 -0.02 -0.22
C VAL A 213 8.69 0.86 -0.74
N PHE A 214 9.26 1.72 0.11
CA PHE A 214 10.39 2.59 -0.26
C PHE A 214 11.77 2.01 0.06
N SER A 215 11.84 0.76 0.52
CA SER A 215 13.09 0.00 0.58
C SER A 215 13.37 -0.67 -0.77
N ALA A 216 14.40 -1.52 -0.84
CA ALA A 216 14.65 -2.32 -2.03
C ALA A 216 13.45 -3.20 -2.47
N VAL A 217 12.50 -3.48 -1.56
CA VAL A 217 11.25 -4.19 -1.87
C VAL A 217 10.50 -3.53 -3.04
N GLY A 218 10.33 -2.21 -3.02
CA GLY A 218 9.69 -1.47 -4.12
C GLY A 218 10.69 -0.81 -5.07
N LEU A 219 11.77 -0.22 -4.55
CA LEU A 219 12.71 0.54 -5.40
C LEU A 219 13.33 -0.33 -6.51
N LEU A 220 13.65 -1.60 -6.22
CA LEU A 220 14.19 -2.50 -7.22
C LEU A 220 13.21 -2.77 -8.38
N PRO A 221 11.97 -3.26 -8.14
CA PRO A 221 11.02 -3.45 -9.24
C PRO A 221 10.71 -2.14 -9.97
N PHE A 222 10.68 -0.98 -9.30
CA PHE A 222 10.44 0.32 -9.93
C PHE A 222 11.53 0.67 -10.95
N ALA A 223 12.80 0.57 -10.54
CA ALA A 223 13.94 0.86 -11.41
C ALA A 223 14.02 -0.11 -12.60
N LEU A 224 13.69 -1.39 -12.38
CA LEU A 224 13.70 -2.42 -13.43
C LEU A 224 12.71 -2.14 -14.57
N VAL A 225 11.61 -1.44 -14.28
CA VAL A 225 10.59 -1.04 -15.28
C VAL A 225 10.67 0.44 -15.69
N GLY A 226 11.74 1.13 -15.29
CA GLY A 226 12.03 2.48 -15.78
C GLY A 226 11.35 3.62 -15.03
N LEU A 227 10.80 3.38 -13.84
CA LEU A 227 10.31 4.45 -12.98
C LEU A 227 11.48 5.23 -12.38
N ASP A 228 11.31 6.55 -12.29
CA ASP A 228 12.30 7.44 -11.69
C ASP A 228 12.27 7.34 -10.16
N ILE A 229 13.20 6.57 -9.61
CA ILE A 229 13.31 6.40 -8.16
C ILE A 229 13.88 7.64 -7.45
N ASP A 230 14.56 8.55 -8.16
CA ASP A 230 15.03 9.81 -7.59
C ASP A 230 13.85 10.76 -7.40
N GLU A 231 12.92 10.81 -8.36
CA GLU A 231 11.65 11.54 -8.21
C GLU A 231 10.85 11.03 -7.00
N ILE A 232 10.72 9.70 -6.85
CA ILE A 232 10.06 9.05 -5.72
C ILE A 232 10.73 9.44 -4.39
N THR A 233 12.05 9.25 -4.27
CA THR A 233 12.76 9.53 -3.02
C THR A 233 12.72 11.01 -2.64
N ASN A 234 12.75 11.93 -3.62
CA ASN A 234 12.55 13.37 -3.36
C ASN A 234 11.16 13.66 -2.81
N GLY A 235 10.11 13.00 -3.31
CA GLY A 235 8.75 13.12 -2.76
C GLY A 235 8.66 12.69 -1.29
N ILE A 236 9.38 11.62 -0.91
CA ILE A 236 9.47 11.17 0.49
C ILE A 236 10.14 12.23 1.36
N LYS A 237 11.30 12.74 0.94
CA LYS A 237 12.09 13.71 1.71
C LYS A 237 11.31 14.99 2.00
N ASP A 238 10.58 15.48 1.01
CA ASP A 238 9.80 16.70 1.16
C ASP A 238 8.57 16.48 2.05
N MET A 239 7.93 15.29 1.98
CA MET A 239 6.85 14.95 2.91
C MET A 239 7.34 14.73 4.34
N ASP A 240 8.44 14.00 4.55
CA ASP A 240 9.07 13.84 5.89
C ASP A 240 9.39 15.20 6.50
N LEU A 241 9.97 16.12 5.72
CA LEU A 241 10.27 17.46 6.19
C LEU A 241 9.01 18.22 6.64
N ALA A 242 7.92 18.14 5.86
CA ALA A 242 6.64 18.77 6.21
C ALA A 242 6.02 18.14 7.47
N LEU A 243 6.01 16.82 7.57
CA LEU A 243 5.38 16.06 8.66
C LEU A 243 6.20 16.03 9.96
N LYS A 244 7.40 16.59 9.97
CA LYS A 244 8.15 16.90 11.20
C LYS A 244 7.60 18.10 11.96
N ASN A 245 6.77 18.93 11.33
CA ASN A 245 6.12 20.04 12.02
C ASN A 245 5.19 19.49 13.11
N THR A 246 5.40 19.88 14.35
CA THR A 246 4.62 19.42 15.51
C THR A 246 3.30 20.17 15.68
N ASP A 247 3.09 21.28 14.94
CA ASP A 247 1.79 21.95 14.91
C ASP A 247 0.78 21.15 14.10
N ILE A 248 -0.28 20.68 14.76
CA ILE A 248 -1.36 19.93 14.12
C ILE A 248 -2.01 20.70 12.96
N HIS A 249 -2.01 22.04 12.98
CA HIS A 249 -2.61 22.82 11.89
C HIS A 249 -1.78 22.77 10.58
N GLU A 250 -0.51 22.37 10.66
CA GLU A 250 0.41 22.31 9.53
C GLU A 250 0.84 20.87 9.19
N ASN A 251 0.28 19.87 9.88
CA ASN A 251 0.66 18.47 9.72
C ASN A 251 -0.53 17.61 9.24
N ILE A 252 -0.60 17.39 7.94
CA ILE A 252 -1.74 16.68 7.31
C ILE A 252 -1.87 15.21 7.76
N ALA A 253 -0.75 14.54 8.11
CA ALA A 253 -0.79 13.18 8.63
C ALA A 253 -1.41 13.15 10.03
N ALA A 254 -1.03 14.08 10.90
CA ALA A 254 -1.57 14.22 12.23
C ALA A 254 -3.05 14.62 12.23
N GLN A 255 -3.44 15.55 11.34
CA GLN A 255 -4.85 15.93 11.15
C GLN A 255 -5.69 14.71 10.78
N ASN A 256 -5.28 13.97 9.74
CA ASN A 256 -6.05 12.81 9.29
C ASN A 256 -6.07 11.69 10.34
N ALA A 257 -4.95 11.45 11.03
CA ALA A 257 -4.87 10.45 12.10
C ALA A 257 -5.83 10.78 13.26
N LEU A 258 -5.83 12.04 13.71
CA LEU A 258 -6.71 12.49 14.79
C LEU A 258 -8.19 12.42 14.38
N ILE A 259 -8.52 12.88 13.17
CA ILE A 259 -9.90 12.81 12.66
C ILE A 259 -10.39 11.36 12.65
N HIS A 260 -9.62 10.43 12.07
CA HIS A 260 -10.01 9.02 12.05
C HIS A 260 -10.13 8.41 13.45
N TYR A 261 -9.20 8.74 14.35
CA TYR A 261 -9.24 8.29 15.75
C TYR A 261 -10.49 8.78 16.49
N LEU A 262 -10.86 10.06 16.33
CA LEU A 262 -12.03 10.62 17.01
C LEU A 262 -13.35 10.16 16.37
N MET A 263 -13.37 9.98 15.05
CA MET A 263 -14.52 9.39 14.35
C MET A 263 -14.81 7.99 14.86
N ASP A 264 -13.79 7.15 15.04
CA ASP A 264 -13.93 5.83 15.67
C ASP A 264 -14.37 5.94 17.14
N THR A 265 -13.54 6.60 17.97
CA THR A 265 -13.67 6.51 19.44
C THR A 265 -14.77 7.38 20.05
N LYS A 266 -15.15 8.49 19.41
CA LYS A 266 -16.22 9.37 19.90
C LYS A 266 -17.54 9.15 19.17
N LEU A 267 -17.51 8.87 17.87
CA LEU A 267 -18.69 8.83 17.01
C LEU A 267 -19.02 7.43 16.48
N ASN A 268 -18.28 6.38 16.88
CA ASN A 268 -18.48 4.99 16.45
C ASN A 268 -18.43 4.80 14.92
N LYS A 269 -17.66 5.63 14.22
CA LYS A 269 -17.43 5.54 12.77
C LYS A 269 -16.16 4.75 12.49
N ASN A 270 -16.23 3.47 12.82
CA ASN A 270 -15.09 2.54 12.82
C ASN A 270 -14.80 1.93 11.43
N LEU A 271 -15.48 2.34 10.37
CA LEU A 271 -15.20 1.91 8.99
C LEU A 271 -14.48 3.04 8.23
N SER A 272 -13.23 2.80 7.82
CA SER A 272 -12.43 3.76 7.04
C SER A 272 -12.48 3.43 5.56
N VAL A 273 -13.20 4.21 4.76
CA VAL A 273 -13.28 3.98 3.31
C VAL A 273 -12.20 4.79 2.58
N MET A 274 -11.44 4.15 1.69
CA MET A 274 -10.51 4.80 0.78
C MET A 274 -11.05 4.76 -0.65
N MET A 275 -11.43 5.92 -1.19
CA MET A 275 -12.13 6.06 -2.47
C MET A 275 -11.38 7.00 -3.44
N PRO A 276 -10.34 6.52 -4.13
CA PRO A 276 -9.70 7.26 -5.23
C PRO A 276 -10.64 7.50 -6.41
N TYR A 277 -10.55 8.69 -7.01
CA TYR A 277 -11.17 9.04 -8.30
C TYR A 277 -10.13 8.99 -9.43
N SER A 278 -9.50 7.83 -9.55
CA SER A 278 -8.54 7.50 -10.61
C SER A 278 -8.32 6.00 -10.62
N SER A 279 -8.51 5.34 -11.77
CA SER A 279 -8.26 3.91 -11.92
C SER A 279 -6.81 3.53 -11.61
N ARG A 280 -5.85 4.43 -11.88
CA ARG A 280 -4.42 4.22 -11.59
C ARG A 280 -4.14 4.15 -10.08
N LEU A 281 -5.00 4.73 -9.25
CA LEU A 281 -4.84 4.75 -7.80
C LEU A 281 -5.63 3.64 -7.09
N LYS A 282 -6.32 2.76 -7.83
CA LYS A 282 -7.13 1.68 -7.26
C LYS A 282 -6.35 0.85 -6.24
N TYR A 283 -5.13 0.43 -6.59
CA TYR A 283 -4.31 -0.42 -5.73
C TYR A 283 -3.65 0.33 -4.55
N VAL A 284 -3.68 1.66 -4.53
CA VAL A 284 -3.35 2.43 -3.31
C VAL A 284 -4.35 2.10 -2.20
N SER A 285 -5.63 1.89 -2.54
CA SER A 285 -6.63 1.43 -1.57
C SER A 285 -6.34 0.01 -1.06
N ASP A 286 -5.91 -0.92 -1.93
CA ASP A 286 -5.51 -2.27 -1.51
C ASP A 286 -4.29 -2.25 -0.57
N TRP A 287 -3.28 -1.44 -0.89
CA TRP A 287 -2.13 -1.24 0.00
C TRP A 287 -2.52 -0.57 1.33
N TYR A 288 -3.38 0.45 1.30
CA TYR A 288 -3.90 1.11 2.50
C TYR A 288 -4.68 0.14 3.41
N VAL A 289 -5.48 -0.77 2.82
CA VAL A 289 -6.20 -1.80 3.58
C VAL A 289 -5.25 -2.62 4.43
N GLN A 290 -4.14 -3.10 3.86
CA GLN A 290 -3.13 -3.82 4.65
C GLN A 290 -2.49 -2.91 5.71
N LEU A 291 -2.04 -1.72 5.30
CA LEU A 291 -1.36 -0.78 6.20
C LEU A 291 -2.21 -0.49 7.44
N TRP A 292 -3.49 -0.15 7.24
CA TRP A 292 -4.39 0.26 8.30
C TRP A 292 -4.88 -0.93 9.16
N ALA A 293 -5.36 -2.01 8.52
CA ALA A 293 -5.93 -3.16 9.22
C ALA A 293 -4.88 -3.86 10.09
N GLU A 294 -3.73 -4.23 9.53
CA GLU A 294 -2.71 -4.97 10.29
C GLU A 294 -2.06 -4.11 11.37
N SER A 295 -1.98 -2.79 11.16
CA SER A 295 -1.34 -1.89 12.12
C SER A 295 -2.24 -1.54 13.30
N LEU A 296 -3.53 -1.32 13.06
CA LEU A 296 -4.46 -0.83 14.10
C LEU A 296 -5.38 -1.91 14.67
N GLY A 297 -5.56 -3.04 13.97
CA GLY A 297 -6.29 -4.21 14.45
C GLY A 297 -5.54 -4.94 15.56
N LYS A 298 -5.77 -4.56 16.82
CA LYS A 298 -5.04 -5.06 17.99
C LYS A 298 -5.95 -5.49 19.12
N ASN A 299 -5.52 -6.55 19.80
CA ASN A 299 -6.21 -7.10 20.96
C ASN A 299 -5.60 -6.67 22.31
N GLU A 300 -4.57 -5.84 22.30
CA GLU A 300 -3.85 -5.41 23.49
C GLU A 300 -3.29 -3.99 23.30
N LYS A 301 -3.42 -3.15 24.32
CA LYS A 301 -2.72 -1.86 24.41
C LYS A 301 -1.29 -2.05 24.91
N LEU A 302 -0.44 -1.04 24.73
CA LEU A 302 0.92 -1.01 25.30
C LEU A 302 0.93 -1.11 26.84
N SER A 303 -0.18 -0.77 27.50
CA SER A 303 -0.37 -0.93 28.95
C SER A 303 -0.63 -2.38 29.39
N GLY A 304 -0.83 -3.32 28.46
CA GLY A 304 -1.25 -4.70 28.74
C GLY A 304 -2.76 -4.89 28.88
N GLU A 305 -3.55 -3.82 28.68
CA GLU A 305 -5.01 -3.89 28.69
C GLU A 305 -5.53 -4.65 27.46
N HIS A 306 -6.38 -5.65 27.67
CA HIS A 306 -7.06 -6.36 26.59
C HIS A 306 -8.12 -5.46 25.94
N VAL A 307 -8.06 -5.35 24.62
CA VAL A 307 -8.94 -4.48 23.82
C VAL A 307 -9.35 -5.16 22.53
N HIS A 308 -10.20 -4.53 21.73
CA HIS A 308 -10.55 -4.95 20.37
C HIS A 308 -10.57 -3.73 19.45
N ILE A 309 -9.42 -3.06 19.33
CA ILE A 309 -9.28 -1.88 18.48
C ILE A 309 -9.06 -2.36 17.05
N GLY A 310 -9.70 -1.69 16.09
CA GLY A 310 -9.51 -2.02 14.68
C GLY A 310 -10.52 -1.33 13.79
N PRO A 311 -10.30 -0.06 13.41
CA PRO A 311 -11.13 0.55 12.40
C PRO A 311 -10.93 -0.20 11.08
N THR A 312 -12.01 -0.76 10.54
CA THR A 312 -11.96 -1.65 9.37
C THR A 312 -11.77 -0.83 8.09
N PRO A 313 -10.67 -0.99 7.35
CA PRO A 313 -10.48 -0.28 6.10
C PRO A 313 -11.26 -0.95 4.96
N ILE A 314 -11.88 -0.14 4.11
CA ILE A 314 -12.69 -0.58 2.96
C ILE A 314 -12.16 0.11 1.71
N LYS A 315 -11.90 -0.66 0.65
CA LYS A 315 -11.54 -0.10 -0.66
C LYS A 315 -12.80 0.23 -1.46
N ALA A 316 -12.78 1.37 -2.14
CA ALA A 316 -13.76 1.78 -3.14
C ALA A 316 -13.04 2.48 -4.30
N LEU A 317 -13.73 2.71 -5.42
CA LEU A 317 -13.20 3.40 -6.59
C LEU A 317 -14.25 4.33 -7.20
N GLY A 318 -13.95 5.62 -7.25
CA GLY A 318 -14.75 6.61 -7.96
C GLY A 318 -14.44 6.65 -9.46
N ALA A 319 -15.43 6.80 -10.34
CA ALA A 319 -16.87 6.82 -10.07
C ALA A 319 -17.55 5.43 -10.03
N THR A 320 -16.82 4.36 -10.33
CA THR A 320 -17.36 2.99 -10.46
C THR A 320 -18.26 2.56 -9.29
N ASP A 321 -17.81 2.79 -8.05
CA ASP A 321 -18.53 2.38 -6.85
C ASP A 321 -19.63 3.36 -6.42
N GLN A 322 -19.86 4.44 -7.17
CA GLN A 322 -21.16 5.14 -7.14
C GLN A 322 -22.30 4.22 -7.54
N HIS A 323 -22.02 3.23 -8.38
CA HIS A 323 -22.98 2.24 -8.86
C HIS A 323 -22.94 0.92 -8.05
N SER A 324 -22.35 0.94 -6.85
CA SER A 324 -22.22 -0.24 -6.01
C SER A 324 -22.40 0.11 -4.53
N GLN A 325 -21.57 0.99 -4.00
CA GLN A 325 -21.44 1.24 -2.57
C GLN A 325 -22.11 2.53 -2.10
N ILE A 326 -22.27 3.54 -2.98
CA ILE A 326 -22.79 4.85 -2.54
C ILE A 326 -24.23 4.77 -2.00
N GLN A 327 -25.07 3.86 -2.48
CA GLN A 327 -26.38 3.58 -1.85
C GLN A 327 -26.22 3.20 -0.36
N LEU A 328 -25.32 2.26 -0.06
CA LEU A 328 -25.02 1.85 1.32
C LEU A 328 -24.38 2.99 2.11
N TYR A 329 -23.52 3.80 1.50
CA TYR A 329 -22.82 4.87 2.21
C TYR A 329 -23.76 6.04 2.55
N ASN A 330 -24.74 6.34 1.69
CA ASN A 330 -25.73 7.38 1.92
C ASN A 330 -26.86 6.94 2.87
N GLU A 331 -27.41 5.73 2.72
CA GLU A 331 -28.65 5.33 3.40
C GLU A 331 -28.47 4.23 4.44
N GLY A 332 -27.30 3.58 4.47
CA GLY A 332 -26.98 2.55 5.46
C GLY A 332 -26.56 3.12 6.83
N PRO A 333 -26.04 2.24 7.71
CA PRO A 333 -25.50 2.65 9.01
C PRO A 333 -24.48 3.79 8.89
N ASN A 334 -24.52 4.76 9.82
CA ASN A 334 -23.61 5.91 9.85
C ASN A 334 -22.33 5.63 10.64
N ASP A 335 -21.64 4.58 10.23
CA ASP A 335 -20.46 3.98 10.84
C ASP A 335 -19.18 4.20 10.00
N LYS A 336 -19.22 5.07 8.99
CA LYS A 336 -18.12 5.28 8.03
C LYS A 336 -17.55 6.69 8.10
N ILE A 337 -16.23 6.79 7.95
CA ILE A 337 -15.54 7.99 7.44
C ILE A 337 -14.96 7.66 6.06
N ILE A 338 -15.18 8.55 5.09
CA ILE A 338 -14.78 8.33 3.69
C ILE A 338 -13.66 9.29 3.29
N THR A 339 -12.52 8.74 2.92
CA THR A 339 -11.36 9.46 2.39
C THR A 339 -11.38 9.41 0.86
N PHE A 340 -11.61 10.56 0.23
CA PHE A 340 -11.47 10.72 -1.22
C PHE A 340 -10.00 10.94 -1.59
N ILE A 341 -9.52 10.28 -2.64
CA ILE A 341 -8.27 10.67 -3.30
C ILE A 341 -8.60 11.31 -4.65
N ARG A 342 -8.32 12.59 -4.80
CA ARG A 342 -8.57 13.39 -6.01
C ARG A 342 -7.27 13.60 -6.79
N VAL A 343 -7.38 13.72 -8.10
CA VAL A 343 -6.27 14.08 -8.99
C VAL A 343 -6.60 15.43 -9.63
N GLY A 344 -5.73 16.42 -9.45
CA GLY A 344 -5.91 17.75 -10.02
C GLY A 344 -5.79 17.74 -11.53
N GLU A 345 -4.70 17.17 -12.04
CA GLU A 345 -4.40 17.05 -13.47
C GLU A 345 -4.15 15.60 -13.87
N PHE A 346 -4.88 15.14 -14.89
CA PHE A 346 -4.65 13.85 -15.53
C PHE A 346 -3.68 14.00 -16.70
N ASP A 347 -2.93 12.95 -17.03
CA ASP A 347 -1.99 12.95 -18.18
C ASP A 347 -2.66 13.24 -19.53
N ASN A 348 -3.96 12.95 -19.64
CA ASN A 348 -4.72 13.10 -20.88
C ASN A 348 -5.99 13.89 -20.62
N THR A 349 -6.34 14.77 -21.56
CA THR A 349 -7.66 15.42 -21.61
C THR A 349 -8.43 14.87 -22.79
N LEU A 350 -9.61 14.28 -22.52
CA LEU A 350 -10.45 13.68 -23.54
C LEU A 350 -11.76 14.44 -23.66
N GLU A 351 -11.99 15.07 -24.82
CA GLU A 351 -13.26 15.73 -25.15
C GLU A 351 -14.34 14.68 -25.44
N ILE A 352 -15.55 14.92 -24.92
CA ILE A 352 -16.76 14.19 -25.26
C ILE A 352 -17.33 14.84 -26.52
N PRO A 353 -17.30 14.16 -27.68
CA PRO A 353 -17.71 14.76 -28.94
C PRO A 353 -19.23 15.01 -28.97
N LYS A 354 -19.63 16.09 -29.65
CA LYS A 354 -21.04 16.38 -29.96
C LYS A 354 -21.48 15.56 -31.18
N ILE A 355 -21.89 14.31 -30.94
CA ILE A 355 -22.32 13.40 -32.02
C ILE A 355 -23.85 13.38 -32.18
N PHE A 356 -24.60 13.43 -31.08
CA PHE A 356 -26.06 13.34 -31.09
C PHE A 356 -26.72 14.44 -30.26
N GLU A 357 -27.86 14.96 -30.74
CA GLU A 357 -28.63 16.02 -30.10
C GLU A 357 -29.88 15.44 -29.38
N TYR A 358 -29.67 14.51 -28.45
CA TYR A 358 -30.73 14.05 -27.56
C TYR A 358 -30.68 14.83 -26.24
N THR A 359 -31.84 15.31 -25.77
CA THR A 359 -31.98 16.13 -24.56
C THR A 359 -31.30 15.52 -23.33
N GLY A 360 -31.34 14.19 -23.18
CA GLY A 360 -30.74 13.48 -22.04
C GLY A 360 -29.21 13.40 -22.01
N ILE A 361 -28.52 13.58 -23.15
CA ILE A 361 -27.05 13.48 -23.24
C ILE A 361 -26.38 14.73 -23.79
N GLY A 362 -27.16 15.70 -24.29
CA GLY A 362 -26.64 16.93 -24.89
C GLY A 362 -25.75 17.75 -23.95
N TYR A 363 -25.95 17.64 -22.63
CA TYR A 363 -25.15 18.33 -21.62
C TYR A 363 -23.69 17.84 -21.53
N LEU A 364 -23.39 16.66 -22.09
CA LEU A 364 -22.06 16.06 -22.11
C LEU A 364 -21.20 16.59 -23.27
N GLY A 365 -21.83 16.83 -24.43
CA GLY A 365 -21.11 17.18 -25.64
C GLY A 365 -20.34 18.50 -25.53
N GLY A 366 -19.05 18.48 -25.88
CA GLY A 366 -18.13 19.62 -25.78
C GLY A 366 -17.54 19.83 -24.38
N LYS A 367 -17.84 18.95 -23.42
CA LYS A 367 -17.11 18.84 -22.14
C LYS A 367 -16.03 17.76 -22.26
N THR A 368 -15.24 17.57 -21.21
CA THR A 368 -14.25 16.50 -21.14
C THR A 368 -14.68 15.39 -20.19
N ILE A 369 -14.21 14.17 -20.41
CA ILE A 369 -14.36 13.05 -19.46
C ILE A 369 -13.71 13.41 -18.12
N ASN A 370 -12.62 14.18 -18.14
CA ASN A 370 -11.96 14.70 -16.94
C ASN A 370 -12.90 15.59 -16.10
N ASN A 371 -13.65 16.48 -16.77
CA ASN A 371 -14.64 17.33 -16.09
C ASN A 371 -15.79 16.50 -15.52
N LEU A 372 -16.23 15.46 -16.24
CA LEU A 372 -17.27 14.56 -15.75
C LEU A 372 -16.80 13.80 -14.50
N MET A 373 -15.61 13.19 -14.54
CA MET A 373 -14.99 12.51 -13.38
C MET A 373 -14.89 13.44 -12.17
N ASN A 374 -14.48 14.69 -12.39
CA ASN A 374 -14.38 15.68 -11.31
C ASN A 374 -15.74 16.10 -10.76
N ALA A 375 -16.73 16.31 -11.63
CA ALA A 375 -18.09 16.63 -11.22
C ALA A 375 -18.72 15.49 -10.42
N GLU A 376 -18.51 14.24 -10.82
CA GLU A 376 -19.01 13.06 -10.12
C GLU A 376 -18.39 12.89 -8.72
N ALA A 377 -17.11 13.21 -8.57
CA ALA A 377 -16.47 13.23 -7.25
C ALA A 377 -17.04 14.32 -6.34
N ASP A 378 -17.18 15.53 -6.86
CA ASP A 378 -17.68 16.67 -6.10
C ASP A 378 -19.15 16.45 -5.72
N SER A 379 -19.98 15.95 -6.65
CA SER A 379 -21.38 15.62 -6.38
C SER A 379 -21.51 14.50 -5.35
N THR A 380 -20.65 13.49 -5.38
CA THR A 380 -20.66 12.41 -4.38
C THR A 380 -20.28 12.92 -2.99
N LYS A 381 -19.26 13.78 -2.90
CA LYS A 381 -18.87 14.41 -1.63
C LYS A 381 -20.00 15.25 -1.04
N VAL A 382 -20.67 16.04 -1.87
CA VAL A 382 -21.82 16.85 -1.46
C VAL A 382 -22.99 15.96 -1.05
N SER A 383 -23.33 14.95 -1.85
CA SER A 383 -24.40 14.00 -1.51
C SER A 383 -24.14 13.30 -0.18
N LEU A 384 -22.94 12.81 0.08
CA LEU A 384 -22.59 12.24 1.38
C LEU A 384 -22.79 13.24 2.52
N SER A 385 -22.42 14.50 2.32
CA SER A 385 -22.62 15.56 3.31
C SER A 385 -24.10 15.83 3.58
N ASP A 386 -24.95 15.84 2.54
CA ASP A 386 -26.41 15.99 2.66
C ASP A 386 -27.04 14.84 3.48
N TYR A 387 -26.43 13.66 3.45
CA TYR A 387 -26.81 12.49 4.26
C TYR A 387 -26.04 12.41 5.59
N ALA A 388 -25.41 13.51 6.05
CA ALA A 388 -24.63 13.58 7.28
C ALA A 388 -23.50 12.53 7.38
N ARG A 389 -22.84 12.25 6.26
CA ARG A 389 -21.72 11.28 6.18
C ARG A 389 -20.39 12.03 6.16
N PRO A 390 -19.53 11.90 7.18
CA PRO A 390 -18.29 12.65 7.23
C PRO A 390 -17.29 12.17 6.19
N THR A 391 -16.64 13.13 5.54
CA THR A 391 -15.64 12.86 4.51
C THR A 391 -14.40 13.74 4.68
N VAL A 392 -13.27 13.22 4.22
CA VAL A 392 -12.02 13.98 4.06
C VAL A 392 -11.51 13.79 2.64
N THR A 393 -10.69 14.71 2.15
CA THR A 393 -10.21 14.70 0.77
C THR A 393 -8.70 14.93 0.74
N ILE A 394 -7.96 14.00 0.13
CA ILE A 394 -6.56 14.16 -0.23
C ILE A 394 -6.51 14.44 -1.74
N THR A 395 -5.90 15.55 -2.15
CA THR A 395 -5.77 15.93 -3.57
C THR A 395 -4.32 15.90 -3.98
N LEU A 396 -4.00 15.03 -4.94
CA LEU A 396 -2.72 15.02 -5.62
C LEU A 396 -2.75 16.04 -6.76
N PRO A 397 -1.71 16.88 -6.93
CA PRO A 397 -1.59 17.74 -8.10
C PRO A 397 -1.66 16.93 -9.40
N LYS A 398 -0.92 15.82 -9.46
CA LYS A 398 -0.87 14.87 -10.56
C LYS A 398 -0.46 13.49 -10.01
N VAL A 399 -0.72 12.43 -10.78
CA VAL A 399 -0.19 11.09 -10.49
C VAL A 399 1.18 10.93 -11.12
N ASP A 400 2.23 11.20 -10.34
CA ASP A 400 3.64 11.07 -10.69
C ASP A 400 4.43 10.48 -9.51
N GLY A 401 5.72 10.17 -9.71
CA GLY A 401 6.55 9.54 -8.68
C GLY A 401 6.63 10.36 -7.40
N TYR A 402 6.74 11.68 -7.55
CA TYR A 402 6.88 12.63 -6.45
C TYR A 402 5.62 12.70 -5.58
N ASN A 403 4.43 12.79 -6.18
CA ASN A 403 3.16 12.92 -5.46
C ASN A 403 2.64 11.58 -4.91
N ILE A 404 2.92 10.46 -5.58
CA ILE A 404 2.59 9.13 -5.04
C ILE A 404 3.46 8.80 -3.83
N ALA A 405 4.74 9.13 -3.89
CA ALA A 405 5.64 8.96 -2.75
C ALA A 405 5.17 9.74 -1.52
N GLN A 406 4.80 11.01 -1.71
CA GLN A 406 4.21 11.84 -0.66
C GLN A 406 2.93 11.24 -0.07
N LEU A 407 2.03 10.73 -0.91
CA LEU A 407 0.77 10.13 -0.46
C LEU A 407 1.02 8.89 0.42
N LEU A 408 1.80 7.93 -0.08
CA LEU A 408 2.07 6.68 0.64
C LEU A 408 2.82 6.99 1.95
N TYR A 409 3.84 7.83 1.91
CA TYR A 409 4.58 8.22 3.12
C TYR A 409 3.68 8.94 4.15
N MET A 410 2.80 9.84 3.69
CA MET A 410 1.82 10.50 4.57
C MET A 410 0.88 9.49 5.23
N LEU A 411 0.43 8.46 4.51
CA LEU A 411 -0.43 7.40 5.04
C LEU A 411 0.32 6.48 6.03
N GLU A 412 1.61 6.22 5.81
CA GLU A 412 2.48 5.51 6.77
C GLU A 412 2.60 6.30 8.09
N VAL A 413 2.90 7.60 8.00
CA VAL A 413 2.99 8.49 9.18
C VAL A 413 1.64 8.64 9.87
N GLN A 414 0.55 8.79 9.12
CA GLN A 414 -0.81 8.82 9.67
C GLN A 414 -1.09 7.56 10.50
N THR A 415 -0.73 6.39 9.98
CA THR A 415 -0.96 5.10 10.65
C THR A 415 -0.12 4.99 11.93
N ALA A 416 1.13 5.47 11.91
CA ALA A 416 1.98 5.53 13.09
C ALA A 416 1.39 6.43 14.19
N ILE A 417 0.96 7.65 13.83
CA ILE A 417 0.31 8.58 14.77
C ILE A 417 -0.99 7.99 15.32
N ALA A 418 -1.81 7.36 14.47
CA ALA A 418 -3.05 6.72 14.90
C ALA A 418 -2.78 5.61 15.94
N GLY A 419 -1.75 4.77 15.75
CA GLY A 419 -1.39 3.75 16.72
C GLY A 419 -0.96 4.32 18.09
N GLU A 420 -0.22 5.44 18.09
CA GLU A 420 0.13 6.17 19.32
C GLU A 420 -1.13 6.78 19.99
N LEU A 421 -2.11 7.25 19.20
CA LEU A 421 -3.40 7.73 19.72
C LEU A 421 -4.23 6.60 20.37
N TYR A 422 -4.22 5.40 19.79
CA TYR A 422 -4.85 4.20 20.36
C TYR A 422 -4.05 3.55 21.50
N ASN A 423 -2.79 3.96 21.71
CA ASN A 423 -1.85 3.37 22.66
C ASN A 423 -1.62 1.86 22.42
N ILE A 424 -1.31 1.50 21.16
CA ILE A 424 -1.10 0.11 20.70
C ILE A 424 0.24 -0.03 20.00
N ASN A 425 0.73 -1.28 19.84
CA ASN A 425 1.91 -1.54 19.03
C ASN A 425 1.56 -1.65 17.54
N THR A 426 1.76 -0.55 16.80
CA THR A 426 1.47 -0.39 15.37
C THR A 426 2.21 -1.38 14.46
N PHE A 427 3.41 -1.81 14.85
CA PHE A 427 4.38 -2.37 13.90
C PHE A 427 4.48 -3.90 13.93
N ILE A 428 3.86 -4.56 14.90
CA ILE A 428 3.80 -6.04 14.99
C ILE A 428 2.51 -6.58 14.36
N GLN A 429 2.36 -7.90 14.24
CA GLN A 429 1.14 -8.56 13.73
C GLN A 429 0.91 -9.96 14.33
N PRO A 430 0.86 -10.13 15.67
CA PRO A 430 0.82 -11.46 16.29
C PRO A 430 -0.39 -12.32 15.87
N GLY A 431 -1.52 -11.69 15.51
CA GLY A 431 -2.76 -12.39 15.15
C GLY A 431 -2.67 -13.27 13.89
N VAL A 432 -1.68 -13.06 13.01
CA VAL A 432 -1.56 -13.86 11.77
C VAL A 432 -0.87 -15.20 11.99
N GLU A 433 -0.10 -15.35 13.07
CA GLU A 433 0.77 -16.51 13.29
C GLU A 433 0.00 -17.79 13.58
N GLN A 434 -1.19 -17.70 14.18
CA GLN A 434 -1.99 -18.88 14.52
C GLN A 434 -2.41 -19.68 13.27
N ALA A 435 -2.91 -18.99 12.23
CA ALA A 435 -3.30 -19.63 10.98
C ALA A 435 -2.08 -20.25 10.25
N LYS A 436 -0.93 -19.58 10.32
CA LYS A 436 0.34 -20.12 9.78
C LYS A 436 0.75 -21.40 10.50
N ASN A 437 0.69 -21.42 11.84
CA ASN A 437 1.04 -22.59 12.64
C ASN A 437 0.16 -23.80 12.30
N TYR A 438 -1.15 -23.58 12.09
CA TYR A 438 -2.04 -24.65 11.63
C TYR A 438 -1.73 -25.10 10.21
N THR A 439 -1.39 -24.18 9.31
CA THR A 439 -0.97 -24.52 7.95
C THR A 439 0.31 -25.36 7.96
N TYR A 440 1.33 -24.94 8.71
CA TYR A 440 2.57 -25.70 8.88
C TYR A 440 2.33 -27.11 9.44
N ALA A 441 1.45 -27.22 10.43
CA ALA A 441 1.04 -28.49 10.98
C ALA A 441 0.36 -29.41 9.96
N LEU A 442 -0.58 -28.88 9.16
CA LEU A 442 -1.25 -29.61 8.09
C LEU A 442 -0.30 -30.06 6.98
N MET A 443 0.72 -29.23 6.71
CA MET A 443 1.76 -29.52 5.71
C MET A 443 2.89 -30.42 6.26
N GLY A 444 2.78 -30.90 7.50
CA GLY A 444 3.74 -31.83 8.10
C GLY A 444 5.12 -31.21 8.40
N ARG A 445 5.19 -29.89 8.64
CA ARG A 445 6.45 -29.22 9.03
C ARG A 445 6.89 -29.73 10.40
N VAL A 446 8.11 -30.27 10.48
CA VAL A 446 8.72 -30.73 11.73
C VAL A 446 8.72 -29.60 12.77
N GLY A 447 8.34 -29.91 14.01
CA GLY A 447 8.24 -28.95 15.11
C GLY A 447 6.85 -28.34 15.31
N TYR A 448 5.86 -28.73 14.48
CA TYR A 448 4.47 -28.27 14.59
C TYR A 448 3.49 -29.41 14.94
N GLU A 449 3.97 -30.53 15.46
CA GLU A 449 3.18 -31.72 15.77
C GLU A 449 2.08 -31.44 16.80
N ASP A 450 2.35 -30.58 17.79
CA ASP A 450 1.35 -30.20 18.79
C ASP A 450 0.26 -29.29 18.21
N SER A 451 0.62 -28.42 17.26
CA SER A 451 -0.37 -27.66 16.48
C SER A 451 -1.24 -28.59 15.63
N ALA A 452 -0.66 -29.66 15.07
CA ALA A 452 -1.40 -30.68 14.30
C ALA A 452 -2.42 -31.41 15.18
N LYS A 453 -2.02 -31.84 16.38
CA LYS A 453 -2.93 -32.47 17.35
C LYS A 453 -4.07 -31.53 17.77
N SER A 454 -3.74 -30.28 18.07
CA SER A 454 -4.72 -29.25 18.45
C SER A 454 -5.74 -28.99 17.35
N LEU A 455 -5.28 -28.93 16.10
CA LEU A 455 -6.15 -28.76 14.94
C LEU A 455 -7.05 -29.98 14.72
N GLN A 456 -6.49 -31.20 14.74
CA GLN A 456 -7.27 -32.43 14.58
C GLN A 456 -8.38 -32.57 15.64
N ALA A 457 -8.07 -32.24 16.90
CA ALA A 457 -9.05 -32.25 17.98
C ALA A 457 -10.18 -31.22 17.76
N ARG A 458 -9.86 -30.04 17.21
CA ARG A 458 -10.86 -28.99 16.93
C ARG A 458 -11.70 -29.30 15.70
N VAL A 459 -11.10 -29.82 14.63
CA VAL A 459 -11.82 -30.24 13.41
C VAL A 459 -12.74 -31.42 13.68
N ALA A 460 -12.41 -32.30 14.63
CA ALA A 460 -13.30 -33.38 15.07
C ALA A 460 -14.46 -32.90 15.97
N SER A 461 -14.42 -31.65 16.45
CA SER A 461 -15.42 -31.06 17.35
C SER A 461 -16.36 -30.05 16.70
N VAL A 462 -16.14 -29.74 15.42
CA VAL A 462 -17.00 -28.95 14.52
C VAL A 462 -17.69 -29.91 13.57
#